data_AF-A0A7X2MT52-F1
#
_entry.id   AF-A0A7X2MT52-F1
#
_cell.length_a   1.000
_cell.length_b   1.000
_cell.length_c   1.000
_cell.angle_alpha   90.00
_cell.angle_beta   90.00
_cell.angle_gamma   90.00
#
_symmetry.space_group_name_H-M   'P 1'
#
loop_
_entity.id
_entity.type
_entity.pdbx_description
1 polymer ?
#
loop_
_entity_poly.entity_id
_entity_poly.type
_entity_poly.pdbx_seq_one_letter_code
_entity_poly.pdbx_strand_id
1 'polypeptide(L)'
;MSLICPLCHSPLAFTARSWCCENRHQFDQAKEGYVNLLPVQHKRSREPGDSAEMMQARREFLEAGYYQPLRDRVVSLLAPALSQPECKILDIGCGEGYYTAALADGAGEAGQVYG
;
A
#
# COMPACT_ATOMS: atom_id res chain seq x y z
N MET A 1 5.64 0.90 -11.31
CA MET A 1 6.43 0.21 -10.27
C MET A 1 6.45 -1.27 -10.64
N SER A 2 7.59 -1.96 -10.57
CA SER A 2 7.62 -3.42 -10.73
C SER A 2 7.71 -4.07 -9.35
N LEU A 3 6.74 -4.90 -8.99
CA LEU A 3 6.86 -5.73 -7.80
C LEU A 3 7.97 -6.77 -8.02
N ILE A 4 8.69 -7.10 -6.96
CA ILE A 4 9.76 -8.10 -6.96
C ILE A 4 9.33 -9.33 -6.17
N CYS A 5 9.75 -10.51 -6.62
CA CYS A 5 9.46 -11.75 -5.92
C CYS A 5 10.22 -11.76 -4.58
N PRO A 6 9.55 -11.95 -3.43
CA PRO A 6 10.22 -12.02 -2.12
C PRO A 6 11.07 -13.29 -1.93
N LEU A 7 11.01 -14.25 -2.86
CA LEU A 7 11.74 -15.53 -2.77
C LEU A 7 12.99 -15.55 -3.66
N CYS A 8 12.90 -15.02 -4.88
CA CYS A 8 14.00 -15.06 -5.86
C CYS A 8 14.42 -13.68 -6.38
N HIS A 9 13.75 -12.60 -5.96
CA HIS A 9 14.00 -11.22 -6.37
C HIS A 9 13.82 -10.90 -7.87
N SER A 10 13.44 -11.88 -8.69
CA SER A 10 13.02 -11.65 -10.08
C SER A 10 11.74 -10.80 -10.14
N PRO A 11 11.52 -10.02 -11.22
CA PRO A 11 10.30 -9.25 -11.42
C PRO A 11 9.04 -10.12 -11.37
N LEU A 12 7.96 -9.57 -10.81
CA LEU A 12 6.63 -10.17 -10.86
C LEU A 12 5.83 -9.56 -12.01
N ALA A 13 5.25 -10.42 -12.86
CA ALA A 13 4.29 -10.05 -13.89
C ALA A 13 2.87 -10.36 -13.42
N PHE A 14 1.92 -9.47 -13.70
CA PHE A 14 0.51 -9.66 -13.35
C PHE A 14 -0.23 -10.37 -14.49
N THR A 15 -0.84 -11.51 -14.16
CA THR A 15 -1.59 -12.33 -15.12
C THR A 15 -2.88 -12.82 -14.47
N ALA A 16 -4.04 -12.51 -15.07
CA ALA A 16 -5.35 -13.07 -14.72
C ALA A 16 -5.76 -13.03 -13.22
N ARG A 17 -5.19 -12.11 -12.41
CA ARG A 17 -5.34 -11.92 -10.94
C ARG A 17 -4.23 -12.48 -10.05
N SER A 18 -3.13 -12.94 -10.61
CA SER A 18 -1.97 -13.39 -9.84
C SER A 18 -0.69 -12.73 -10.31
N TRP A 19 0.25 -12.55 -9.38
CA TRP A 19 1.59 -12.05 -9.65
C TRP A 19 2.57 -13.21 -9.71
N CYS A 20 3.25 -13.40 -10.84
CA CYS A 20 4.13 -14.54 -11.08
C CYS A 20 5.52 -14.09 -11.54
N CYS A 21 6.58 -14.71 -11.01
CA CYS A 21 7.94 -14.53 -11.53
C CYS A 21 8.31 -15.64 -12.53
N GLU A 22 9.44 -15.49 -13.23
CA GLU A 22 9.99 -16.48 -14.16
C GLU A 22 10.24 -17.87 -13.51
N ASN A 23 10.58 -17.89 -12.22
CA ASN A 23 10.77 -19.12 -11.45
C ASN A 23 9.46 -19.78 -10.99
N ARG A 24 8.30 -19.29 -11.46
CA ARG A 24 6.95 -19.79 -11.16
C ARG A 24 6.51 -19.67 -9.70
N HIS A 25 7.09 -18.75 -8.92
CA HIS A 25 6.48 -18.32 -7.66
C HIS A 25 5.27 -17.43 -7.95
N GLN A 26 4.14 -17.74 -7.32
CA GLN A 26 2.85 -17.09 -7.56
C GLN A 26 2.29 -16.48 -6.28
N PHE A 27 1.73 -15.28 -6.39
CA PHE A 27 1.06 -14.55 -5.32
C PHE A 27 -0.30 -14.07 -5.82
N ASP A 28 -1.38 -14.61 -5.26
CA ASP A 28 -2.73 -14.27 -5.69
C ASP A 28 -3.18 -12.92 -5.12
N GLN A 29 -3.89 -12.15 -5.93
CA GLN A 29 -4.55 -10.93 -5.48
C GLN A 29 -5.80 -11.28 -4.69
N ALA A 30 -5.92 -10.74 -3.48
CA ALA A 30 -7.10 -10.88 -2.65
C ALA A 30 -8.33 -10.22 -3.30
N LYS A 31 -9.54 -10.56 -2.83
CA LYS A 31 -10.78 -9.97 -3.35
C LYS A 31 -10.84 -8.45 -3.10
N GLU A 32 -10.20 -7.99 -2.03
CA GLU A 32 -10.03 -6.59 -1.63
C GLU A 32 -8.94 -5.87 -2.45
N GLY A 33 -8.22 -6.57 -3.32
CA GLY A 33 -7.26 -5.97 -4.26
C GLY A 33 -5.80 -5.97 -3.82
N TYR A 34 -5.49 -6.27 -2.55
CA TYR A 34 -4.11 -6.36 -2.06
C TYR A 34 -3.43 -7.69 -2.44
N VAL A 35 -2.10 -7.73 -2.36
CA VAL A 35 -1.27 -8.92 -2.64
C VAL A 35 -0.40 -9.21 -1.44
N ASN A 36 -0.51 -10.41 -0.87
CA ASN A 36 0.32 -10.81 0.27
C ASN A 36 1.68 -11.33 -0.23
N LEU A 37 2.73 -10.55 -0.02
CA LEU A 37 4.11 -10.88 -0.38
C LEU A 37 4.93 -11.46 0.79
N LEU A 38 4.31 -11.78 1.93
CA LEU A 38 5.02 -12.40 3.06
C LEU A 38 5.25 -13.90 2.79
N PRO A 39 6.49 -14.40 2.91
CA PRO A 39 6.78 -15.83 2.79
C PRO A 39 5.99 -16.64 3.82
N VAL A 40 5.49 -17.82 3.42
CA VAL A 40 4.60 -18.67 4.23
C VAL A 40 5.19 -19.00 5.61
N GLN A 41 6.51 -19.18 5.69
CA GLN A 41 7.24 -19.47 6.92
C GLN A 41 7.25 -18.32 7.95
N HIS A 42 6.91 -17.09 7.54
CA HIS A 42 6.79 -15.92 8.42
C HIS A 42 5.34 -15.51 8.70
N LYS A 43 4.34 -16.26 8.22
CA LYS A 43 2.90 -15.94 8.44
C LYS A 43 2.44 -16.08 9.90
N ARG A 44 3.20 -16.77 10.75
CA ARG A 44 2.84 -17.04 12.17
C ARG A 44 3.89 -16.48 13.12
N SER A 45 4.14 -15.17 13.04
CA SER A 45 4.81 -14.48 14.16
C SER A 45 4.00 -14.72 15.44
N ARG A 46 4.69 -15.03 16.55
CA ARG A 46 4.06 -15.09 17.89
C ARG A 46 3.62 -13.71 18.38
N GLU A 47 4.10 -12.66 17.73
CA GLU A 47 3.70 -11.27 17.90
C GLU A 47 2.99 -10.82 16.61
N PRO A 48 1.70 -11.18 16.42
CA PRO A 48 0.88 -10.57 15.38
C PRO A 48 0.77 -9.09 15.74
N GLY A 49 1.21 -8.19 14.85
CA GLY A 49 1.39 -6.75 15.13
C GLY A 49 0.18 -6.05 15.78
N ASP A 50 -0.59 -5.31 14.99
CA ASP A 50 -1.79 -4.63 15.50
C ASP A 50 -2.95 -5.62 15.61
N SER A 51 -3.65 -5.64 16.75
CA SER A 51 -4.90 -6.40 16.91
C SER A 51 -6.05 -5.71 16.16
N ALA A 52 -7.17 -6.42 15.99
CA ALA A 52 -8.38 -5.84 15.37
C ALA A 52 -8.89 -4.61 16.15
N GLU A 53 -8.84 -4.67 17.48
CA GLU A 53 -9.24 -3.57 18.35
C GLU A 53 -8.29 -2.37 18.23
N MET A 54 -6.98 -2.63 18.09
CA MET A 54 -5.99 -1.56 17.88
C MET A 54 -6.17 -0.87 16.52
N MET A 55 -6.48 -1.64 15.47
CA MET A 55 -6.79 -1.09 14.15
C MET A 55 -8.05 -0.20 14.24
N GLN A 56 -9.12 -0.70 14.85
CA GLN A 56 -10.35 0.07 15.03
C GLN A 56 -10.14 1.38 15.80
N ALA A 57 -9.40 1.33 16.91
CA ALA A 57 -9.06 2.53 17.68
C ALA A 57 -8.25 3.54 16.87
N ARG A 58 -7.29 3.06 16.05
CA ARG A 58 -6.49 3.93 15.18
C ARG A 58 -7.36 4.58 14.11
N ARG A 59 -8.28 3.82 13.49
CA ARG A 59 -9.24 4.33 12.53
C ARG A 59 -10.08 5.45 13.12
N GLU A 60 -10.73 5.20 14.26
CA GLU A 60 -11.58 6.19 14.94
C GLU A 60 -10.81 7.47 15.27
N PHE A 61 -9.57 7.34 15.75
CA PHE A 61 -8.71 8.48 16.03
C PHE A 61 -8.37 9.29 14.75
N LEU A 62 -8.04 8.61 13.65
CA LEU A 62 -7.69 9.27 12.39
C LEU A 62 -8.91 9.94 11.73
N GLU A 63 -10.07 9.28 11.77
CA GLU A 63 -11.34 9.79 11.25
C GLU A 63 -11.88 10.97 12.08
N ALA A 64 -11.56 11.04 13.37
CA ALA A 64 -11.84 12.22 14.20
C ALA A 64 -11.02 13.47 13.81
N GLY A 65 -10.09 13.35 12.87
CA GLY A 65 -9.39 14.48 12.26
C GLY A 65 -8.21 15.02 13.07
N TYR A 66 -7.83 14.40 14.19
CA TYR A 66 -6.71 14.85 15.02
C TYR A 66 -5.39 14.94 14.24
N TYR A 67 -5.19 14.05 13.27
CA TYR A 67 -4.01 13.99 12.39
C TYR A 67 -4.25 14.59 11.01
N GLN A 68 -5.42 15.17 10.75
CA GLN A 68 -5.71 15.83 9.49
C GLN A 68 -4.71 16.93 9.14
N PRO A 69 -4.27 17.82 10.07
CA PRO A 69 -3.28 18.83 9.75
C PRO A 69 -1.95 18.26 9.24
N LEU A 70 -1.53 17.10 9.79
CA LEU A 70 -0.33 16.41 9.34
C LEU A 70 -0.54 15.84 7.93
N ARG A 71 -1.66 15.14 7.70
CA ARG A 71 -2.00 14.58 6.39
C ARG A 71 -2.03 15.65 5.31
N ASP A 72 -2.75 16.74 5.57
CA ASP A 72 -2.93 17.83 4.61
C ASP A 72 -1.57 18.53 4.34
N ARG A 73 -0.70 18.63 5.35
CA ARG A 73 0.66 19.15 5.16
C ARG A 73 1.52 18.25 4.29
N VAL A 74 1.44 16.93 4.46
CA VAL A 74 2.15 15.95 3.62
C VAL A 74 1.69 16.05 2.17
N VAL A 75 0.37 16.08 1.93
CA VAL A 75 -0.21 16.26 0.58
C VAL A 75 0.27 17.57 -0.04
N SER A 76 0.22 18.67 0.69
CA SER A 76 0.71 19.97 0.22
C SER A 76 2.19 19.97 -0.16
N LEU A 77 3.04 19.28 0.60
CA LEU A 77 4.46 19.14 0.29
C LEU A 77 4.71 18.32 -0.98
N LEU A 78 3.86 17.33 -1.25
CA LEU A 78 3.98 16.45 -2.41
C LEU A 78 3.21 16.97 -3.64
N ALA A 79 2.39 18.02 -3.51
CA ALA A 79 1.56 18.56 -4.58
C ALA A 79 2.31 18.81 -5.91
N PRO A 80 3.55 19.35 -5.93
CA PRO A 80 4.30 19.53 -7.18
C PRO A 80 4.64 18.20 -7.89
N ALA A 81 4.88 17.13 -7.13
CA ALA A 81 5.16 15.80 -7.65
C ALA A 81 3.88 15.05 -8.04
N LEU A 82 2.82 15.21 -7.24
CA LEU A 82 1.47 14.67 -7.51
C LEU A 82 0.87 15.24 -8.81
N SER A 83 1.16 16.50 -9.12
CA SER A 83 0.67 17.16 -10.34
C SER A 83 1.42 16.73 -11.61
N GLN A 84 2.48 15.93 -11.51
CA GLN A 84 3.22 15.47 -12.68
C GLN A 84 2.42 14.38 -13.42
N PRO A 85 2.38 14.41 -14.77
CA PRO A 85 1.85 13.29 -15.54
C PRO A 85 2.55 11.98 -15.15
N GLU A 86 1.77 10.91 -14.98
CA GLU A 86 2.27 9.57 -14.64
C GLU A 86 3.04 9.47 -13.30
N CYS A 87 2.76 10.34 -12.33
CA CYS A 87 3.42 10.26 -11.02
C CYS A 87 3.20 8.88 -10.37
N LYS A 88 4.23 8.36 -9.70
CA LYS A 88 4.16 7.09 -8.97
C LYS A 88 4.60 7.29 -7.53
N ILE A 89 3.73 7.03 -6.58
CA ILE A 89 4.00 7.19 -5.15
C ILE A 89 3.77 5.86 -4.44
N LEU A 90 4.69 5.54 -3.53
CA LEU A 90 4.58 4.41 -2.62
C LEU A 90 4.49 4.94 -1.18
N ASP A 91 3.44 4.58 -0.47
CA ASP A 91 3.22 4.85 0.95
C ASP A 91 3.64 3.63 1.76
N ILE A 92 4.79 3.71 2.44
CA ILE A 92 5.34 2.61 3.23
C ILE A 92 4.77 2.69 4.64
N GLY A 93 4.13 1.61 5.10
CA GLY A 93 3.43 1.62 6.38
C GLY A 93 2.09 2.35 6.31
N CYS A 94 1.42 2.25 5.16
CA CYS A 94 0.14 2.89 4.85
C CYS A 94 -1.00 2.55 5.83
N GLY A 95 -0.86 1.47 6.62
CA GLY A 95 -1.89 1.01 7.55
C GLY A 95 -3.19 0.70 6.81
N GLU A 96 -4.29 1.32 7.24
CA GLU A 96 -5.60 1.20 6.58
C GLU A 96 -5.81 2.23 5.45
N GLY A 97 -4.76 2.96 5.05
CA GLY A 97 -4.77 3.84 3.87
C GLY A 97 -5.17 5.28 4.12
N TYR A 98 -5.17 5.76 5.37
CA TYR A 98 -5.61 7.13 5.72
C TYR A 98 -4.86 8.24 4.97
N TYR A 99 -3.52 8.13 4.88
CA TYR A 99 -2.69 9.07 4.14
C TYR A 99 -2.69 8.77 2.65
N THR A 100 -2.63 7.48 2.30
CA THR A 100 -2.62 6.99 0.91
C THR A 100 -3.83 7.48 0.13
N ALA A 101 -5.03 7.47 0.73
CA ALA A 101 -6.24 7.96 0.10
C ALA A 101 -6.15 9.45 -0.25
N ALA A 102 -5.67 10.29 0.68
CA ALA A 102 -5.52 11.72 0.42
C ALA A 102 -4.42 12.03 -0.61
N LEU A 103 -3.36 11.20 -0.69
CA LEU A 103 -2.37 11.29 -1.75
C LEU A 103 -2.95 10.92 -3.11
N ALA A 104 -3.79 9.88 -3.16
CA ALA A 104 -4.47 9.47 -4.39
C ALA A 104 -5.42 10.57 -4.89
N ASP A 105 -6.19 11.21 -4.01
CA ASP A 105 -7.05 12.34 -4.34
C ASP A 105 -6.25 13.51 -4.95
N GLY A 106 -5.02 13.74 -4.48
CA GLY A 106 -4.13 14.79 -4.98
C GLY A 106 -3.40 14.46 -6.29
N ALA A 107 -3.29 13.18 -6.66
CA ALA A 107 -2.52 12.71 -7.82
C ALA A 107 -3.28 12.81 -9.17
N GLY A 108 -4.59 13.01 -9.13
CA GLY A 108 -5.46 13.00 -10.32
C GLY A 108 -5.54 11.62 -11.01
N GLU A 109 -6.33 11.51 -12.08
CA GLU A 109 -6.64 10.22 -12.72
C GLU A 109 -5.44 9.51 -13.36
N ALA A 110 -4.39 10.25 -13.74
CA ALA A 110 -3.20 9.69 -14.38
C ALA A 110 -2.10 9.27 -13.38
N GLY A 111 -2.25 9.64 -12.10
CA GLY A 111 -1.30 9.29 -11.04
C GLY A 111 -1.54 7.87 -10.49
N GLN A 112 -0.46 7.21 -10.08
CA GLN A 112 -0.51 5.88 -9.48
C GLN A 112 0.01 5.96 -8.04
N VAL A 113 -0.88 5.74 -7.07
CA VAL A 113 -0.53 5.71 -5.64
C VAL A 113 -0.70 4.30 -5.12
N TYR A 114 0.33 3.80 -4.44
CA TYR A 114 0.39 2.45 -3.88
C TYR A 114 0.56 2.53 -2.36
N GLY A 115 -0.18 1.69 -1.63
CA GLY A 115 -0.04 1.42 -0.20
C GLY A 115 -0.04 -0.08 0.04
#